data_AF-A0A4V6N250-F1
#
_entry.id   AF-A0A4V6N250-F1
#
_cell.length_a   1.000
_cell.length_b   1.000
_cell.length_c   1.000
_cell.angle_alpha   90.00
_cell.angle_beta   90.00
_cell.angle_gamma   90.00
#
_symmetry.space_group_name_H-M   'P 1'
#
loop_
_entity.id
_entity.type
_entity.pdbx_description
1 polymer ?
#
loop_
_entity_poly.entity_id
_entity_poly.type
_entity_poly.pdbx_seq_one_letter_code
_entity_poly.pdbx_strand_id
1 'polypeptide(L)'
;MKKYFLGSILMLSIMPTFANSQFETYTIIYGGGVDDLGLGLKDPQGKEYHAYCSQQCGDWFEFDQDSLGEKLKNQYKGRQAAVDLSYEINAGRIVGPSDEDELYFIKSIKLMDSKQRKPWLNFFGLKQN
;
A
#
# COMPACT_ATOMS: atom_id res chain seq x y z
N MET A 1 47.20 -46.25 17.30
CA MET A 1 46.71 -44.86 17.36
C MET A 1 46.00 -44.51 16.07
N LYS A 2 44.69 -44.22 16.11
CA LYS A 2 44.02 -43.16 15.32
C LYS A 2 42.52 -43.21 15.61
N LYS A 3 42.06 -42.22 16.37
CA LYS A 3 40.65 -41.96 16.68
C LYS A 3 40.08 -41.19 15.51
N TYR A 4 39.04 -41.69 14.86
CA TYR A 4 38.29 -40.91 13.88
C TYR A 4 37.14 -40.23 14.61
N PHE A 5 37.27 -38.91 14.73
CA PHE A 5 36.28 -38.02 15.31
C PHE A 5 35.04 -37.97 14.39
N LEU A 6 33.87 -38.34 14.94
CA LEU A 6 32.58 -38.00 14.34
C LEU A 6 32.41 -36.47 14.38
N GLY A 7 32.48 -35.82 13.22
CA GLY A 7 32.05 -34.42 13.04
C GLY A 7 30.59 -34.40 12.59
N SER A 8 29.67 -34.15 13.53
CA SER A 8 28.26 -33.91 13.20
C SER A 8 28.12 -32.48 12.68
N ILE A 9 27.85 -32.32 11.39
CA ILE A 9 27.61 -31.04 10.74
C ILE A 9 26.19 -30.57 11.12
N LEU A 10 26.10 -29.56 11.98
CA LEU A 10 24.86 -28.88 12.30
C LEU A 10 24.51 -27.92 11.15
N MET A 11 23.69 -28.35 10.21
CA MET A 11 23.08 -27.47 9.19
C MET A 11 22.07 -26.53 9.88
N LEU A 12 22.46 -25.28 10.13
CA LEU A 12 21.50 -24.22 10.46
C LEU A 12 20.72 -23.87 9.17
N SER A 13 19.51 -24.38 9.05
CA SER A 13 18.56 -23.98 8.03
C SER A 13 18.09 -22.55 8.31
N ILE A 14 18.60 -21.60 7.52
CA ILE A 14 18.10 -20.23 7.44
C ILE A 14 16.73 -20.31 6.78
N MET A 15 15.65 -20.39 7.57
CA MET A 15 14.29 -20.33 7.05
C MET A 15 14.08 -18.91 6.50
N PRO A 16 13.81 -18.73 5.20
CA PRO A 16 13.44 -17.42 4.69
C PRO A 16 12.13 -17.01 5.35
N THR A 17 12.14 -15.90 6.09
CA THR A 17 10.93 -15.25 6.56
C THR A 17 10.18 -14.73 5.33
N PHE A 18 9.21 -15.51 4.85
CA PHE A 18 8.27 -15.00 3.87
C PHE A 18 7.50 -13.86 4.52
N ALA A 19 7.71 -12.62 4.05
CA ALA A 19 6.89 -11.49 4.44
C ALA A 19 5.44 -11.81 4.05
N ASN A 20 4.57 -11.98 5.04
CA ASN A 20 3.14 -12.12 4.78
C ASN A 20 2.64 -10.79 4.26
N SER A 21 2.13 -10.78 3.03
CA SER A 21 1.37 -9.66 2.48
C SER A 21 0.13 -9.44 3.36
N GLN A 22 0.13 -8.35 4.13
CA GLN A 22 -0.98 -8.00 5.01
C GLN A 22 -1.77 -6.88 4.36
N PHE A 23 -2.86 -7.25 3.69
CA PHE A 23 -3.80 -6.28 3.16
C PHE A 23 -4.61 -5.65 4.29
N GLU A 24 -4.57 -4.32 4.35
CA GLU A 24 -5.41 -3.52 5.21
C GLU A 24 -6.28 -2.57 4.40
N THR A 25 -7.37 -2.09 5.00
CA THR A 25 -8.30 -1.18 4.31
C THR A 25 -7.91 0.26 4.58
N TYR A 26 -7.67 1.02 3.51
CA TYR A 26 -7.38 2.46 3.58
C TYR A 26 -8.38 3.25 2.75
N THR A 27 -8.57 4.51 3.12
CA THR A 27 -9.25 5.51 2.29
C THR A 27 -8.23 6.31 1.52
N ILE A 28 -8.38 6.40 0.19
CA ILE A 28 -7.52 7.24 -0.65
C ILE A 28 -7.93 8.70 -0.47
N ILE A 29 -7.03 9.56 -0.01
CA ILE A 29 -7.33 10.97 0.31
C ILE A 29 -6.81 11.94 -0.77
N TYR A 30 -5.61 11.69 -1.30
CA TYR A 30 -4.99 12.46 -2.38
C TYR A 30 -3.97 11.58 -3.10
N GLY A 31 -3.36 12.10 -4.16
CA GLY A 31 -2.25 11.44 -4.83
C GLY A 31 -1.73 12.27 -5.99
N GLY A 32 -0.54 11.95 -6.45
CA GLY A 32 0.15 12.63 -7.52
C GLY A 32 1.65 12.52 -7.38
N GLY A 33 2.36 13.21 -8.26
CA GLY A 33 3.82 13.21 -8.33
C GLY A 33 4.32 13.86 -9.62
N VAL A 34 5.57 14.32 -9.62
CA VAL A 34 6.26 14.77 -10.83
C VAL A 34 7.16 13.64 -11.34
N ASP A 35 8.13 13.22 -10.53
CA ASP A 35 9.03 12.11 -10.85
C ASP A 35 8.44 10.76 -10.43
N ASP A 36 7.89 10.70 -9.21
CA ASP A 36 7.35 9.48 -8.61
C ASP A 36 5.91 9.68 -8.12
N LEU A 37 5.01 8.79 -8.54
CA LEU A 37 3.62 8.81 -8.11
C LEU A 37 3.46 8.23 -6.70
N GLY A 38 2.67 8.91 -5.88
CA GLY A 38 2.27 8.44 -4.56
C GLY A 38 0.79 8.66 -4.26
N LEU A 39 0.31 7.97 -3.23
CA LEU A 39 -1.03 8.15 -2.67
C LEU A 39 -0.93 8.60 -1.21
N GLY A 40 -1.79 9.54 -0.85
CA GLY A 40 -2.21 9.73 0.54
C GLY A 40 -3.25 8.68 0.89
N LEU A 41 -3.00 7.93 1.97
CA LEU A 41 -3.85 6.86 2.47
C LEU A 41 -4.20 7.14 3.93
N LYS A 42 -5.48 6.99 4.30
CA LYS A 42 -5.93 7.12 5.68
C LYS A 42 -6.47 5.79 6.21
N ASP A 43 -5.94 5.33 7.33
CA ASP A 43 -6.41 4.11 7.98
C ASP A 43 -7.75 4.33 8.72
N PRO A 44 -8.41 3.26 9.20
CA PRO A 44 -9.67 3.36 9.94
C PRO A 44 -9.57 4.16 11.25
N GLN A 45 -8.38 4.27 11.83
CA GLN A 45 -8.06 5.03 13.03
C GLN A 45 -7.84 6.52 12.74
N GLY A 46 -7.75 6.89 11.46
CA GLY A 46 -7.60 8.26 11.01
C GLY A 46 -6.15 8.70 10.82
N LYS A 47 -5.16 7.80 10.99
CA LYS A 47 -3.76 8.10 10.70
C LYS A 47 -3.53 8.09 9.19
N GLU A 48 -2.78 9.09 8.74
CA GLU A 48 -2.46 9.29 7.33
C GLU A 48 -1.04 8.82 7.01
N TYR A 49 -0.89 8.28 5.80
CA TYR A 49 0.35 7.76 5.24
C TYR A 49 0.51 8.35 3.85
N HIS A 50 1.73 8.77 3.51
CA HIS A 50 2.12 9.01 2.13
C HIS A 50 2.90 7.79 1.66
N ALA A 51 2.39 7.09 0.65
CA ALA A 51 2.99 5.86 0.15
C ALA A 51 3.21 5.92 -1.37
N TYR A 52 4.42 5.58 -1.80
CA TYR A 52 4.81 5.57 -3.20
C TYR A 52 4.23 4.37 -3.92
N CYS A 53 3.76 4.60 -5.14
CA CYS A 53 3.11 3.59 -5.96
C CYS A 53 4.06 2.48 -6.40
N SER A 54 5.33 2.80 -6.69
CA SER A 54 6.32 1.84 -7.23
C SER A 54 5.72 0.95 -8.32
N GLN A 55 5.00 1.58 -9.27
CA GLN A 55 4.29 0.95 -10.40
C GLN A 55 3.11 0.03 -10.02
N GLN A 56 2.72 -0.07 -8.75
CA GLN A 56 1.60 -0.91 -8.29
C GLN A 56 0.23 -0.23 -8.38
N CYS A 57 0.21 1.10 -8.52
CA CYS A 57 -1.04 1.84 -8.73
C CYS A 57 -1.54 1.67 -10.18
N GLY A 58 -2.86 1.71 -10.35
CA GLY A 58 -3.47 1.67 -11.69
C GLY A 58 -3.45 3.04 -12.40
N ASP A 59 -4.17 3.13 -13.52
CA ASP A 59 -4.42 4.38 -14.27
C ASP A 59 -5.36 5.33 -13.49
N TRP A 60 -4.87 5.82 -12.34
CA TRP A 60 -5.64 6.62 -11.40
C TRP A 60 -5.28 8.09 -11.42
N PHE A 61 -4.25 8.44 -12.16
CA PHE A 61 -3.68 9.78 -12.20
C PHE A 61 -3.94 10.42 -13.56
N GLU A 62 -4.03 11.74 -13.55
CA GLU A 62 -4.20 12.58 -14.73
C GLU A 62 -3.21 13.73 -14.67
N PHE A 63 -2.78 14.21 -15.84
CA PHE A 63 -1.88 15.34 -15.92
C PHE A 63 -2.43 16.57 -15.20
N ASP A 64 -1.56 17.24 -14.47
CA ASP A 64 -1.87 18.45 -13.73
C ASP A 64 -0.99 19.60 -14.20
N GLN A 65 -1.61 20.56 -14.88
CA GLN A 65 -0.89 21.68 -15.50
C GLN A 65 -0.19 22.58 -14.46
N ASP A 66 -0.73 22.69 -13.25
CA ASP A 66 -0.20 23.58 -12.22
C ASP A 66 1.09 23.05 -11.61
N SER A 67 1.18 21.73 -11.41
CA SER A 67 2.39 21.07 -10.90
C SER A 67 3.34 20.60 -12.01
N LEU A 68 2.90 20.64 -13.27
CA LEU A 68 3.57 19.99 -14.41
C LEU A 68 3.84 18.49 -14.19
N GLY A 69 3.08 17.87 -13.29
CA GLY A 69 3.15 16.45 -12.97
C GLY A 69 1.79 15.79 -13.17
N GLU A 70 1.49 14.84 -12.30
CA GLU A 70 0.22 14.14 -12.27
C GLU A 70 -0.48 14.31 -10.93
N LYS A 71 -1.81 14.29 -10.96
CA LYS A 71 -2.69 14.28 -9.78
C LYS A 71 -3.68 13.14 -9.83
N LEU A 72 -4.14 12.72 -8.67
CA LEU A 72 -5.18 11.70 -8.55
C LEU A 72 -6.52 12.19 -9.15
N LYS A 73 -7.06 11.43 -10.11
CA LYS A 73 -8.40 11.64 -10.69
C LYS A 73 -9.44 11.68 -9.56
N ASN A 74 -10.35 12.65 -9.59
CA ASN A 74 -11.30 12.90 -8.49
C ASN A 74 -12.17 11.68 -8.14
N GLN A 75 -12.47 10.80 -9.09
CA GLN A 75 -13.28 9.59 -8.86
C GLN A 75 -12.66 8.56 -7.89
N TYR A 76 -11.37 8.66 -7.59
CA TYR A 76 -10.68 7.78 -6.63
C TYR A 76 -10.57 8.38 -5.23
N LYS A 77 -10.72 9.71 -5.08
CA LYS A 77 -10.71 10.37 -3.77
C LYS A 77 -11.88 9.89 -2.92
N GLY A 78 -11.62 9.53 -1.67
CA GLY A 78 -12.59 8.97 -0.73
C GLY A 78 -12.96 7.50 -0.97
N ARG A 79 -12.38 6.83 -1.98
CA ARG A 79 -12.60 5.40 -2.18
C ARG A 79 -11.78 4.57 -1.20
N GLN A 80 -12.34 3.43 -0.82
CA GLN A 80 -11.62 2.44 -0.04
C GLN A 80 -10.84 1.51 -0.97
N ALA A 81 -9.64 1.13 -0.53
CA ALA A 81 -8.80 0.15 -1.19
C ALA A 81 -8.23 -0.81 -0.14
N ALA A 82 -8.09 -2.07 -0.54
CA ALA A 82 -7.24 -3.02 0.16
C ALA A 82 -5.80 -2.77 -0.30
N VAL A 83 -4.91 -2.43 0.63
CA VAL A 83 -3.52 -2.03 0.37
C VAL A 83 -2.59 -2.91 1.18
N ASP A 84 -1.58 -3.45 0.52
CA ASP A 84 -0.39 -4.01 1.16
C ASP A 84 0.68 -2.92 1.20
N LEU A 85 0.95 -2.39 2.39
CA LEU A 85 1.93 -1.35 2.64
C LEU A 85 3.17 -1.93 3.30
N SER A 86 4.34 -1.50 2.82
CA SER A 86 5.61 -1.82 3.47
C SER A 86 6.38 -0.54 3.75
N TYR A 87 7.10 -0.51 4.87
CA TYR A 87 8.02 0.55 5.23
C TYR A 87 9.44 0.05 5.01
N GLU A 88 10.14 0.62 4.04
CA GLU A 88 11.40 0.11 3.52
C GLU A 88 12.38 1.25 3.21
N ILE A 89 13.68 0.97 3.22
CA ILE A 89 14.72 1.92 2.79
C ILE A 89 14.57 2.30 1.31
N ASN A 90 14.74 3.55 0.93
CA ASN A 90 14.53 4.02 -0.44
C ASN A 90 15.40 3.25 -1.45
N ALA A 91 16.70 3.12 -1.16
CA ALA A 91 17.69 2.44 -1.99
C ALA A 91 17.63 2.88 -3.47
N GLY A 92 17.54 4.20 -3.71
CA GLY A 92 17.49 4.80 -5.03
C GLY A 92 16.18 4.62 -5.80
N ARG A 93 15.09 4.18 -5.15
CA ARG A 93 13.80 3.94 -5.82
C ARG A 93 13.05 5.22 -6.14
N ILE A 94 13.10 6.20 -5.24
CA ILE A 94 12.37 7.47 -5.31
C ILE A 94 13.38 8.61 -5.47
N VAL A 95 13.09 9.50 -6.40
CA VAL A 95 13.89 10.70 -6.67
C VAL A 95 13.69 11.73 -5.55
N GLY A 96 14.80 12.23 -5.00
CA GLY A 96 14.82 13.29 -3.99
C GLY A 96 15.30 12.83 -2.61
N PRO A 97 14.63 11.84 -1.95
CA PRO A 97 15.10 11.24 -0.71
C PRO A 97 16.46 10.54 -0.84
N SER A 98 17.20 10.40 0.27
CA SER A 98 18.44 9.62 0.33
C SER A 98 18.17 8.12 0.17
N ASP A 99 19.21 7.32 -0.06
CA ASP A 99 19.10 5.87 -0.22
C ASP A 99 18.72 5.17 1.10
N GLU A 100 19.20 5.70 2.23
CA GLU A 100 18.90 5.18 3.56
C GLU A 100 17.56 5.66 4.15
N ASP A 101 16.86 6.60 3.50
CA ASP A 101 15.58 7.09 3.99
C ASP A 101 14.54 5.97 3.96
N GLU A 102 13.82 5.78 5.07
CA GLU A 102 12.74 4.80 5.15
C GLU A 102 11.41 5.44 4.69
N LEU A 103 10.76 4.84 3.71
CA LEU A 103 9.56 5.34 3.05
C LEU A 103 8.49 4.26 3.00
N TYR A 104 7.22 4.67 2.92
CA TYR A 104 6.13 3.73 2.66
C TYR A 104 6.02 3.44 1.16
N PHE A 105 5.91 2.16 0.82
CA PHE A 105 5.70 1.66 -0.53
C PHE A 105 4.44 0.83 -0.60
N ILE A 106 3.64 1.07 -1.63
CA ILE A 106 2.53 0.21 -1.99
C ILE A 106 3.12 -1.03 -2.68
N LYS A 107 2.96 -2.20 -2.07
CA LYS A 107 3.36 -3.49 -2.65
C LYS A 107 2.26 -4.09 -3.50
N SER A 108 1.01 -3.80 -3.16
CA SER A 108 -0.17 -4.13 -3.94
C SER A 108 -1.35 -3.26 -3.51
N ILE A 109 -2.23 -2.93 -4.45
CA ILE A 109 -3.43 -2.16 -4.14
C ILE A 109 -4.60 -2.56 -5.03
N LYS A 110 -5.78 -2.68 -4.42
CA LYS A 110 -7.03 -2.96 -5.14
C LYS A 110 -8.16 -2.11 -4.59
N LEU A 111 -8.86 -1.42 -5.48
CA LEU A 111 -10.07 -0.68 -5.12
C LEU A 111 -11.14 -1.66 -4.63
N MET A 112 -11.78 -1.34 -3.50
CA MET A 112 -12.91 -2.13 -3.00
C MET A 112 -14.18 -1.70 -3.71
N ASP A 113 -15.00 -2.66 -4.13
CA ASP A 113 -16.25 -2.38 -4.83
C ASP A 113 -17.23 -1.61 -3.96
N SER A 114 -17.79 -0.53 -4.51
CA SER A 114 -18.77 0.30 -3.81
C SER A 114 -20.09 -0.44 -3.53
N LYS A 115 -20.38 -1.52 -4.24
CA LYS A 115 -21.62 -2.32 -4.10
C LYS A 115 -21.67 -3.17 -2.82
N GLN A 116 -20.56 -3.36 -2.10
CA GLN A 116 -20.57 -4.06 -0.82
C GLN A 116 -21.03 -3.17 0.35
N ARG A 117 -21.24 -1.86 0.12
CA ARG A 117 -21.82 -0.97 1.12
C ARG A 117 -23.35 -1.01 1.05
N LYS A 118 -23.94 -1.93 1.84
CA LYS A 118 -25.28 -1.91 2.51
C LYS A 118 -26.30 -2.99 2.08
N PRO A 119 -26.45 -4.06 2.90
CA PRO A 119 -27.72 -4.80 3.01
C PRO A 119 -28.74 -4.13 3.95
N TRP A 120 -28.34 -3.18 4.80
CA TRP A 120 -29.13 -2.76 5.96
C TRP A 120 -30.02 -1.52 5.77
N LEU A 121 -30.11 -0.94 4.56
CA LEU A 121 -31.01 0.20 4.31
C LEU A 121 -32.41 -0.15 3.80
N ASN A 122 -32.76 -1.44 3.67
CA ASN A 122 -34.11 -1.85 3.27
C ASN A 122 -35.06 -2.13 4.45
N PHE A 123 -34.66 -1.88 5.71
CA PHE A 123 -35.50 -2.17 6.89
C PHE A 123 -36.30 -0.99 7.46
N PHE A 124 -36.10 0.23 6.95
CA PHE A 124 -36.94 1.38 7.31
C PHE A 124 -37.80 1.84 6.14
N GLY A 125 -38.56 0.90 5.57
CA GLY A 125 -39.82 1.23 4.90
C GLY A 125 -40.83 1.65 5.97
N LEU A 126 -40.75 2.93 6.36
CA LEU A 126 -41.71 3.58 7.23
C LEU A 126 -43.13 3.41 6.66
N LYS A 127 -43.95 2.67 7.38
CA LYS A 127 -45.41 2.80 7.38
C LYS A 127 -45.77 4.22 7.79
N GLN A 128 -46.30 5.04 6.89
CA GLN A 128 -47.14 6.20 7.24
C GLN A 128 -48.21 6.44 6.17
N ASN A 129 -49.47 6.39 6.65
CA ASN A 129 -50.80 6.62 6.05
C ASN A 129 -51.27 5.72 4.90
#